data_AF-A0A1V5V1Z3-F1
#
_entry.id   AF-A0A1V5V1Z3-F1
#
_cell.length_a   1.000
_cell.length_b   1.000
_cell.length_c   1.000
_cell.angle_alpha   90.00
_cell.angle_beta   90.00
_cell.angle_gamma   90.00
#
_symmetry.space_group_name_H-M   'P 1'
#
loop_
_entity.id
_entity.type
_entity.pdbx_description
1 polymer ?
#
loop_
_entity_poly.entity_id
_entity_poly.type
_entity_poly.pdbx_seq_one_letter_code
_entity_poly.pdbx_strand_id
1 'polypeptide(L)' 'MSEIDPCCHQCTRQYNKLLSAYWYQRRQIRTMRKSFAAIECALTHKCERATEFIIGECEAHRGQYEQRCPNEK' A
#
# COMPACT_ATOMS: atom_id res chain seq x y z
N MET A 1 -26.52 -9.49 -33.21
CA MET A 1 -25.35 -9.26 -32.32
C MET A 1 -25.01 -7.79 -32.47
N SER A 2 -25.26 -6.98 -31.45
CA SER A 2 -24.92 -5.55 -31.48
C SER A 2 -23.40 -5.41 -31.44
N GLU A 3 -22.81 -4.86 -32.50
CA GLU A 3 -21.41 -4.47 -32.53
C GLU A 3 -21.16 -3.53 -31.35
N ILE A 4 -20.45 -4.02 -30.33
CA ILE A 4 -20.08 -3.22 -29.18
C ILE A 4 -19.04 -2.21 -29.70
N ASP A 5 -19.40 -0.93 -29.65
CA ASP A 5 -18.55 0.18 -30.03
C ASP A 5 -17.11 -0.04 -29.48
N PRO A 6 -16.06 -0.02 -30.32
CA PRO A 6 -14.67 -0.14 -29.89
C PRO A 6 -14.30 0.82 -28.74
N CYS A 7 -14.95 1.98 -28.70
CA CYS A 7 -14.80 2.96 -27.62
C CYS A 7 -15.30 2.41 -26.27
N CYS A 8 -16.40 1.64 -26.30
CA CYS A 8 -16.95 0.96 -25.12
C CYS A 8 -16.00 -0.12 -24.59
N HIS A 9 -15.38 -0.92 -25.46
CA HIS A 9 -14.40 -1.93 -25.06
C HIS A 9 -13.13 -1.33 -24.43
N GLN A 10 -12.62 -0.23 -24.98
CA GLN A 10 -11.45 0.45 -24.42
C GLN A 10 -11.76 1.07 -23.05
N CYS A 11 -12.94 1.69 -22.90
CA CYS A 11 -13.43 2.21 -21.63
C CYS A 11 -13.59 1.09 -20.58
N THR A 12 -14.18 -0.05 -20.93
CA THR A 12 -14.29 -1.20 -20.03
C THR A 12 -12.91 -1.72 -19.59
N ARG A 13 -11.95 -1.78 -20.52
CA ARG A 13 -10.58 -2.22 -20.20
C ARG A 13 -9.87 -1.24 -19.26
N GLN A 14 -10.00 0.06 -19.49
CA GLN A 14 -9.44 1.09 -18.61
C GLN A 14 -10.10 1.06 -17.22
N TYR A 15 -11.43 0.94 -17.17
CA TYR A 15 -12.17 0.79 -15.92
C TYR A 15 -11.69 -0.42 -15.12
N ASN A 16 -11.56 -1.59 -15.74
CA ASN A 16 -11.07 -2.81 -15.08
C ASN A 16 -9.64 -2.65 -14.56
N LYS A 17 -8.77 -1.94 -15.29
CA LYS A 17 -7.41 -1.63 -14.83
C LYS A 17 -7.42 -0.74 -13.58
N LEU A 18 -8.24 0.32 -13.58
CA LEU A 18 -8.40 1.21 -12.43
C LEU A 18 -9.00 0.46 -11.23
N LEU A 19 -10.00 -0.39 -11.45
CA LEU A 19 -10.62 -1.19 -10.42
C LEU A 19 -9.62 -2.18 -9.80
N SER A 20 -8.79 -2.84 -10.61
CA SER A 20 -7.72 -3.71 -10.13
C SER A 20 -6.69 -2.94 -9.31
N ALA A 21 -6.28 -1.76 -9.76
CA ALA A 21 -5.35 -0.91 -9.02
C ALA A 21 -5.94 -0.46 -7.67
N TYR A 22 -7.22 -0.08 -7.65
CA TYR A 22 -7.93 0.26 -6.42
C TYR A 22 -7.95 -0.90 -5.43
N TRP A 23 -8.29 -2.12 -5.88
CA TRP A 23 -8.31 -3.30 -5.01
C TRP A 23 -6.92 -3.64 -4.46
N TYR A 24 -5.89 -3.52 -5.30
CA TYR A 24 -4.51 -3.69 -4.88
C TYR A 24 -4.13 -2.69 -3.79
N GLN A 25 -4.37 -1.40 -4.02
CA GLN A 25 -4.09 -0.34 -3.03
C GLN A 25 -4.91 -0.54 -1.74
N ARG A 26 -6.18 -0.90 -1.84
CA ARG A 26 -7.03 -1.22 -0.69
C ARG A 26 -6.48 -2.39 0.13
N ARG A 27 -5.90 -3.40 -0.52
CA ARG A 27 -5.22 -4.52 0.15
C ARG A 27 -3.97 -4.04 0.88
N GLN A 28 -3.15 -3.22 0.24
CA GLN A 28 -1.94 -2.65 0.86
C GLN A 28 -2.27 -1.82 2.11
N ILE A 29 -3.31 -0.97 2.05
CA ILE A 29 -3.78 -0.20 3.22
C ILE A 29 -4.23 -1.12 4.37
N ARG A 30 -4.93 -2.22 4.07
CA ARG A 30 -5.33 -3.20 5.10
C ARG A 30 -4.12 -3.87 5.73
N THR A 31 -3.09 -4.22 4.94
CA THR A 31 -1.85 -4.81 5.46
C THR A 31 -1.13 -3.81 6.37
N MET A 32 -0.95 -2.56 5.93
CA MET A 32 -0.34 -1.51 6.74
C MET A 32 -1.06 -1.31 8.08
N ARG A 33 -2.40 -1.26 8.08
CA ARG A 33 -3.19 -1.14 9.32
C ARG A 33 -2.95 -2.29 10.30
N LYS A 34 -2.82 -3.53 9.81
CA LYS A 34 -2.49 -4.68 10.65
C LYS A 34 -1.08 -4.57 11.22
N SER A 35 -0.12 -4.15 10.41
CA SER A 35 1.24 -3.89 10.87
C SER A 35 1.22 -2.85 11.98
N PHE A 36 0.59 -1.69 11.77
CA PHE A 36 0.46 -0.65 12.80
C PHE A 36 -0.18 -1.15 14.10
N ALA A 37 -1.26 -1.94 14.02
CA ALA A 37 -1.86 -2.54 15.21
C ALA A 37 -0.91 -3.50 15.95
N ALA A 38 -0.05 -4.23 15.23
CA ALA A 38 0.98 -5.07 15.83
C ALA A 38 2.09 -4.25 16.49
N ILE A 39 2.49 -3.11 15.91
CA ILE A 39 3.42 -2.15 16.52
C ILE A 39 2.83 -1.63 17.83
N GLU A 40 1.58 -1.15 17.78
CA GLU A 40 0.88 -0.60 18.93
C GLU A 40 0.75 -1.65 20.04
N CYS A 41 0.38 -2.89 19.71
CA CYS A 41 0.34 -4.02 20.64
C CYS A 41 1.71 -4.29 21.28
N ALA A 42 2.79 -4.34 20.48
CA ALA A 42 4.15 -4.54 20.99
C ALA A 42 4.58 -3.43 21.95
N LEU A 43 4.25 -2.17 21.63
CA LEU A 43 4.49 -1.01 22.49
C LEU A 43 3.69 -1.09 23.79
N THR A 44 2.38 -1.38 23.73
CA THR A 44 1.50 -1.46 24.91
C THR A 44 1.92 -2.58 25.87
N HIS A 45 2.35 -3.73 25.34
CA HIS A 45 2.73 -4.88 26.15
C HIS A 45 4.23 -4.93 26.50
N LYS A 46 4.98 -3.85 26.26
CA LYS A 46 6.43 -3.73 26.56
C LYS A 46 7.25 -4.88 25.97
N CYS A 47 6.91 -5.32 24.77
CA CYS A 47 7.66 -6.35 24.06
C CYS A 47 8.86 -5.69 23.36
N GLU A 48 9.85 -5.24 24.15
CA GLU A 48 10.98 -4.39 23.73
C GLU A 48 11.66 -4.89 22.45
N ARG A 49 11.89 -6.20 22.36
CA ARG A 49 12.53 -6.85 21.21
C ARG A 49 11.71 -6.77 19.92
N ALA A 50 10.38 -6.83 20.02
CA ALA A 50 9.48 -6.69 18.87
C ALA A 50 9.35 -5.22 18.46
N THR A 51 9.32 -4.31 19.43
CA THR A 51 9.27 -2.86 19.18
C THR A 51 10.52 -2.37 18.45
N GLU A 52 11.72 -2.74 18.89
CA GLU A 52 12.99 -2.36 18.24
C GLU A 52 13.09 -2.90 16.81
N PHE A 53 12.72 -4.17 16.60
CA PHE A 53 12.68 -4.78 15.27
C PHE A 53 11.72 -4.03 14.33
N ILE A 54 10.54 -3.72 14.82
CA ILE A 54 9.51 -2.99 14.08
C ILE A 54 9.95 -1.57 13.73
N ILE A 55 10.55 -0.83 14.67
CA ILE A 55 11.08 0.52 14.41
C ILE A 55 12.17 0.47 13.35
N GLY A 56 13.10 -0.48 13.45
CA GLY A 56 14.17 -0.66 12.46
C GLY A 56 13.65 -0.97 11.06
N GLU A 57 12.64 -1.84 10.93
CA GLU A 57 11.98 -2.14 9.66
C GLU A 57 11.27 -0.91 9.08
N CYS A 58 10.58 -0.12 9.92
CA CYS A 58 9.94 1.13 9.50
C CYS A 58 10.94 2.19 9.02
N GLU A 59 12.07 2.36 9.71
CA GLU A 59 13.13 3.30 9.31
C GLU A 59 13.83 2.88 8.02
N ALA A 60 14.12 1.58 7.85
CA ALA A 60 14.68 1.05 6.62
C ALA A 60 13.73 1.27 5.42
N HIS A 61 12.45 1.01 5.61
CA HIS A 61 11.44 1.23 4.59
C HIS A 61 11.21 2.73 4.30
N ARG A 62 11.36 3.62 5.30
CA ARG A 62 11.32 5.08 5.09
C ARG A 62 12.49 5.55 4.23
N GLY A 63 13.72 5.13 4.54
CA GLY A 63 14.92 5.53 3.80
C GLY A 63 14.87 5.15 2.32
N GLN A 64 14.32 3.97 1.99
CA GLN A 64 14.14 3.54 0.59
C GLN A 64 13.13 4.41 -0.19
N TYR A 65 12.13 4.97 0.48
CA TYR A 65 11.10 5.80 -0.14
C TYR A 65 11.50 7.29 -0.16
N GLU A 66 12.17 7.80 0.88
CA GLU A 66 12.75 9.15 0.89
C GLU A 66 13.78 9.33 -0.24
N GLN A 67 14.55 8.29 -0.58
CA GLN A 67 15.47 8.33 -1.73
C GLN A 67 14.76 8.31 -3.09
N ARG A 68 13.51 7.83 -3.15
CA ARG A 68 12.73 7.66 -4.39
C ARG A 68 11.77 8.80 -4.67
N CYS A 69 11.40 9.59 -3.66
CA CYS A 69 10.73 10.86 -3.87
C CYS A 69 11.80 11.88 -4.26
N PRO A 70 11.86 12.37 -5.52
CA PRO A 70 12.67 13.53 -5.79
C PRO A 70 12.14 14.64 -4.90
N ASN A 71 12.98 15.15 -4.00
CA ASN A 71 12.70 16.39 -3.31
C ASN A 71 12.46 17.43 -4.41
N GLU A 72 11.20 17.82 -4.62
CA GLU A 72 10.89 19.08 -5.31
C GLU A 72 11.53 20.18 -4.46
N LYS A 73 12.71 20.63 -4.89
CA LYS A 73 13.38 21.84 -4.44
C LYS A 73 13.33 22.85 -5.57
#